data_AF-I0W911-F1
#
_entry.id   AF-I0W911-F1
#
_cell.length_a   1.000
_cell.length_b   1.000
_cell.length_c   1.000
_cell.angle_alpha   90.00
_cell.angle_beta   90.00
_cell.angle_gamma   90.00
#
_symmetry.space_group_name_H-M   'P 1'
#
loop_
_entity.id
_entity.type
_entity.pdbx_description
1 polymer ?
#
loop_
_entity_poly.entity_id
_entity_poly.type
_entity_poly.pdbx_seq_one_letter_code
_entity_poly.pdbx_strand_id
1 'polypeptide(L)'
;MTPSNYNSHSKVIKNRASGYQLKKEQLLNRRIISFTLPYASGALMSTVDDMYKWQKAITNHELINKETTEKVFTNYTTSNGNPIDYGYGWHLKDSDDYLFIEHGGSIFGFKSMGVYIP
;
A
#
# COMPACT_ATOMS: atom_id res chain seq x y z
N MET A 1 8.97 3.32 -12.88
CA MET A 1 7.56 3.05 -12.54
C MET A 1 6.68 3.90 -13.46
N THR A 2 6.37 3.40 -14.65
CA THR A 2 5.72 4.16 -15.74
C THR A 2 4.18 4.07 -15.70
N PRO A 3 3.56 2.90 -15.42
CA PRO A 3 2.11 2.82 -15.22
C PRO A 3 1.58 3.24 -13.83
N SER A 4 2.42 3.61 -12.85
CA SER A 4 1.96 4.10 -11.54
C SER A 4 1.48 5.56 -11.57
N ASN A 5 0.23 5.82 -11.15
CA ASN A 5 -0.38 7.15 -11.18
C ASN A 5 -1.48 7.32 -10.11
N TYR A 6 -1.88 8.56 -9.84
CA TYR A 6 -3.17 8.81 -9.17
C TYR A 6 -4.33 8.34 -10.05
N ASN A 7 -5.25 7.60 -9.45
CA ASN A 7 -6.41 7.05 -10.15
C ASN A 7 -7.40 8.17 -10.53
N SER A 8 -8.13 7.94 -11.62
CA SER A 8 -9.07 8.92 -12.18
C SER A 8 -10.23 8.20 -12.86
N HIS A 9 -11.45 8.66 -12.61
CA HIS A 9 -12.63 8.14 -13.32
C HIS A 9 -12.75 8.69 -14.74
N SER A 10 -12.23 9.90 -15.01
CA SER A 10 -12.38 10.56 -16.31
C SER A 10 -11.30 10.16 -17.32
N LYS A 11 -10.10 9.78 -16.85
CA LYS A 11 -9.01 9.36 -17.74
C LYS A 11 -9.24 7.94 -18.23
N VAL A 12 -9.05 7.74 -19.53
CA VAL A 12 -8.89 6.41 -20.13
C VAL A 12 -7.49 5.92 -19.80
N ILE A 13 -7.39 4.76 -19.16
CA ILE A 13 -6.12 4.18 -18.73
C ILE A 13 -6.01 2.80 -19.34
N LYS A 14 -5.01 2.60 -20.20
CA LYS A 14 -4.77 1.32 -20.88
C LYS A 14 -4.51 0.23 -19.84
N ASN A 15 -5.09 -0.96 -20.04
CA ASN A 15 -4.95 -2.14 -19.19
C ASN A 15 -5.42 -1.94 -17.73
N ARG A 16 -6.24 -0.92 -17.44
CA ARG A 16 -6.83 -0.74 -16.12
C ARG A 16 -7.87 -1.82 -15.84
N ALA A 17 -7.67 -2.59 -14.77
CA ALA A 17 -8.65 -3.54 -14.30
C ALA A 17 -9.96 -2.86 -13.86
N SER A 18 -11.08 -3.56 -14.06
CA SER A 18 -12.38 -3.17 -13.51
C SER A 18 -12.50 -3.64 -12.06
N GLY A 19 -13.08 -2.80 -11.21
CA GLY A 19 -13.29 -3.12 -9.80
C GLY A 19 -14.68 -3.67 -9.53
N TYR A 20 -14.78 -4.66 -8.65
CA TYR A 20 -16.02 -5.35 -8.34
C TYR A 20 -16.25 -5.50 -6.83
N GLN A 21 -17.51 -5.59 -6.44
CA GLN A 21 -17.94 -5.84 -5.06
C GLN A 21 -18.94 -6.99 -5.04
N LEU A 22 -18.86 -7.83 -4.01
CA LEU A 22 -19.81 -8.91 -3.78
C LEU A 22 -20.90 -8.42 -2.82
N LYS A 23 -22.17 -8.50 -3.21
CA LYS A 23 -23.31 -8.13 -2.36
C LYS A 23 -24.38 -9.19 -2.48
N LYS A 24 -24.75 -9.83 -1.36
CA LYS A 24 -25.73 -10.93 -1.32
C LYS A 24 -25.41 -11.99 -2.40
N GLU A 25 -24.14 -12.42 -2.46
CA GLU A 25 -23.62 -13.39 -3.42
C GLU A 25 -23.63 -12.95 -4.90
N GLN A 26 -24.05 -11.72 -5.20
CA GLN A 26 -24.01 -11.17 -6.55
C GLN A 26 -22.77 -10.32 -6.77
N LEU A 27 -22.06 -10.57 -7.87
CA LEU A 27 -20.93 -9.76 -8.32
C LEU A 27 -21.44 -8.50 -9.01
N LEU A 28 -21.13 -7.34 -8.43
CA LEU A 28 -21.55 -6.04 -8.93
C LEU A 28 -20.33 -5.18 -9.28
N ASN A 29 -20.49 -4.25 -10.21
CA ASN A 29 -19.49 -3.20 -10.42
C ASN A 29 -19.27 -2.41 -9.12
N ARG A 30 -18.03 -1.95 -8.91
CA ARG A 30 -17.69 -1.13 -7.75
C ARG A 30 -18.55 0.13 -7.65
N ARG A 31 -18.69 0.64 -6.43
CA ARG A 31 -19.28 1.95 -6.19
C ARG A 31 -18.40 3.06 -6.79
N ILE A 32 -19.03 4.12 -7.30
CA ILE A 32 -18.34 5.32 -7.78
C ILE A 32 -17.88 6.15 -6.57
N ILE A 33 -16.66 6.67 -6.65
CA ILE A 33 -16.08 7.63 -5.69
C ILE A 33 -15.25 8.67 -6.42
N SER A 34 -15.11 9.87 -5.83
CA SER A 34 -14.04 10.77 -6.26
C SER A 34 -12.72 10.32 -5.64
N PHE A 35 -11.69 10.09 -6.46
CA PHE A 35 -10.33 9.78 -5.98
C PHE A 35 -9.62 10.98 -5.37
N THR A 36 -10.19 12.19 -5.48
CA THR A 36 -9.72 13.37 -4.76
C THR A 36 -10.00 13.28 -3.25
N LEU A 37 -10.92 12.43 -2.81
CA LEU A 37 -11.23 12.23 -1.40
C LEU A 37 -10.13 11.43 -0.67
N PRO A 38 -9.77 10.21 -1.12
CA PRO A 38 -8.64 9.50 -0.50
C PRO A 38 -7.29 10.14 -0.83
N TYR A 39 -7.10 10.65 -2.05
CA TYR A 39 -5.85 11.26 -2.51
C TYR A 39 -4.60 10.47 -2.05
N ALA A 40 -3.75 11.05 -1.21
CA ALA A 40 -2.50 10.44 -0.74
C ALA A 40 -2.71 9.15 0.08
N SER A 41 -3.86 8.97 0.75
CA SER A 41 -4.09 7.80 1.62
C SER A 41 -4.52 6.54 0.87
N GLY A 42 -4.94 6.64 -0.40
CA GLY A 42 -5.47 5.46 -1.11
C GLY A 42 -5.93 5.65 -2.55
N ALA A 43 -5.55 6.74 -3.22
CA ALA A 43 -5.91 6.96 -4.62
C ALA A 43 -4.86 6.48 -5.63
N LEU A 44 -3.74 5.94 -5.17
CA LEU A 44 -2.70 5.43 -6.08
C LEU A 44 -3.17 4.15 -6.78
N MET A 45 -2.79 4.04 -8.05
CA MET A 45 -2.97 2.87 -8.88
C MET A 45 -1.62 2.49 -9.47
N SER A 46 -1.32 1.19 -9.48
CA SER A 46 -0.02 0.67 -9.91
C SER A 46 -0.18 -0.70 -10.58
N THR A 47 0.95 -1.28 -10.99
CA THR A 47 1.08 -2.66 -11.45
C THR A 47 1.98 -3.43 -10.51
N VAL A 48 1.88 -4.77 -10.51
CA VAL A 48 2.75 -5.61 -9.66
C VAL A 48 4.23 -5.43 -10.01
N ASP A 49 4.58 -5.24 -11.28
CA ASP A 49 5.97 -5.01 -11.72
C ASP A 49 6.52 -3.68 -11.19
N ASP A 50 5.71 -2.64 -11.16
CA ASP A 50 6.11 -1.36 -10.59
C ASP A 50 6.16 -1.41 -9.06
N MET A 51 5.28 -2.17 -8.41
CA MET A 51 5.37 -2.41 -6.96
C MET A 51 6.63 -3.20 -6.59
N TYR A 52 7.07 -4.13 -7.43
CA TYR A 52 8.34 -4.85 -7.22
C TYR A 52 9.54 -3.91 -7.35
N LYS A 53 9.55 -3.01 -8.35
CA LYS A 53 10.60 -1.98 -8.47
C LYS A 53 10.60 -1.03 -7.28
N TRP A 54 9.41 -0.62 -6.83
CA TRP A 54 9.22 0.21 -5.64
C TRP A 54 9.82 -0.45 -4.39
N GLN A 55 9.48 -1.72 -4.14
CA GLN A 55 10.01 -2.47 -3.01
C GLN A 55 11.55 -2.50 -3.06
N LYS A 56 12.14 -2.86 -4.21
CA LYS A 56 13.60 -2.88 -4.37
C LYS A 56 14.25 -1.52 -4.13
N ALA A 57 13.63 -0.44 -4.62
CA ALA A 57 14.18 0.89 -4.46
C ALA A 57 14.21 1.34 -2.99
N ILE A 58 13.22 0.93 -2.17
CA ILE A 58 13.24 1.18 -0.73
C ILE A 58 14.32 0.32 -0.04
N THR A 59 14.36 -0.99 -0.32
CA THR A 59 15.30 -1.92 0.34
C THR A 59 16.75 -1.61 0.02
N ASN A 60 17.03 -1.12 -1.19
CA ASN A 60 18.37 -0.75 -1.63
C ASN A 60 18.75 0.70 -1.28
N HIS A 61 17.87 1.44 -0.58
CA HIS A 61 18.06 2.85 -0.25
C HIS A 61 18.25 3.77 -1.47
N GLU A 62 17.70 3.38 -2.62
CA GLU A 62 17.79 4.12 -3.88
C GLU A 62 16.79 5.29 -3.91
N LEU A 63 15.65 5.13 -3.25
CA LEU A 63 14.61 6.16 -3.18
C LEU A 63 14.79 7.08 -1.97
N ILE A 64 15.04 6.48 -0.81
CA ILE A 64 15.25 7.17 0.47
C ILE A 64 16.54 6.62 1.07
N ASN A 65 17.32 7.50 1.71
CA ASN A 65 18.60 7.08 2.29
C ASN A 65 18.40 6.08 3.44
N LYS A 66 19.49 5.44 3.86
CA LYS A 66 19.49 4.43 4.92
C LYS A 66 18.85 4.94 6.22
N GLU A 67 19.25 6.12 6.70
CA GLU A 67 18.73 6.72 7.94
C GLU A 67 17.20 6.93 7.89
N THR A 68 16.66 7.37 6.74
CA THR A 68 15.22 7.54 6.57
C THR A 68 14.51 6.20 6.48
N THR A 69 15.14 5.22 5.82
CA THR A 69 14.60 3.85 5.72
C THR A 69 14.45 3.21 7.10
N GLU A 70 15.44 3.38 7.98
CA GLU A 70 15.39 2.92 9.37
C GLU A 70 14.20 3.54 10.12
N LYS A 71 13.97 4.85 9.98
CA LYS A 71 12.80 5.53 10.59
C LYS A 71 11.47 4.97 10.07
N VAL A 72 11.38 4.68 8.77
CA VAL A 72 10.15 4.14 8.16
C VAL A 72 9.77 2.78 8.75
N PHE A 73 10.74 1.94 9.07
CA PHE A 73 10.54 0.58 9.60
C PHE A 73 10.83 0.43 11.10
N THR A 74 10.87 1.54 11.85
CA THR A 74 11.01 1.50 13.31
C THR A 74 9.65 1.27 13.97
N ASN A 75 9.56 0.29 14.88
CA ASN A 75 8.39 0.13 15.75
C ASN A 75 8.51 1.10 16.93
N TYR A 76 7.69 2.14 16.91
CA TYR A 76 7.67 3.16 17.96
C TYR A 76 6.82 2.71 19.16
N THR A 77 6.98 3.39 20.29
CA THR A 77 6.19 3.13 21.50
C THR A 77 5.24 4.27 21.83
N THR A 78 4.11 3.94 22.43
CA THR A 78 3.17 4.90 23.01
C THR A 78 3.75 5.51 24.30
N SER A 79 3.15 6.59 24.80
CA SER A 79 3.56 7.24 26.07
C SER A 79 3.55 6.30 27.28
N ASN A 80 2.81 5.20 27.20
CA ASN A 80 2.70 4.21 28.28
C ASN A 80 3.66 3.03 28.09
N GLY A 81 4.58 3.09 27.13
CA GLY A 81 5.61 2.08 26.87
C GLY A 81 5.20 0.93 25.96
N ASN A 82 3.93 0.84 25.55
CA ASN A 82 3.46 -0.24 24.67
C ASN A 82 3.93 -0.02 23.22
N PRO A 83 4.31 -1.07 22.48
CA PRO A 83 4.63 -0.97 21.06
C PRO A 83 3.39 -0.57 20.25
N ILE A 84 3.62 0.16 19.15
CA ILE A 84 2.57 0.62 18.24
C ILE A 84 2.31 -0.41 17.13
N ASP A 85 3.31 -1.25 16.83
CA ASP A 85 3.31 -2.23 15.73
C ASP A 85 3.08 -1.56 14.37
N TYR A 86 3.57 -0.32 14.25
CA TYR A 86 3.41 0.53 13.08
C TYR A 86 4.59 1.51 12.95
N GLY A 87 5.14 1.58 11.74
CA GLY A 87 6.14 2.56 11.32
C GLY A 87 5.52 3.68 10.49
N TYR A 88 6.28 4.30 9.60
CA TYR A 88 5.74 5.35 8.72
C TYR A 88 5.01 4.75 7.52
N GLY A 89 3.75 4.39 7.75
CA GLY A 89 2.85 3.85 6.72
C GLY A 89 2.96 2.34 6.53
N TRP A 90 3.47 1.61 7.53
CA TRP A 90 3.68 0.16 7.50
C TRP A 90 3.29 -0.45 8.84
N HIS A 91 2.56 -1.56 8.81
CA HIS A 91 2.46 -2.46 9.95
C HIS A 91 3.77 -3.21 10.11
N LEU A 92 4.21 -3.35 11.35
CA LEU A 92 5.42 -4.05 11.73
C LEU A 92 5.02 -5.17 12.67
N LYS A 93 5.19 -6.41 12.24
CA LYS A 93 4.83 -7.58 13.02
C LYS A 93 6.07 -8.44 13.24
N ASP A 94 6.49 -8.51 14.49
CA ASP A 94 7.57 -9.40 14.89
C ASP A 94 7.04 -10.83 15.11
N SER A 95 7.83 -11.78 14.65
CA SER A 95 7.80 -13.18 15.06
C SER A 95 9.20 -13.56 15.54
N ASP A 96 9.33 -14.69 16.23
CA ASP A 96 10.61 -15.12 16.80
C ASP A 96 11.76 -15.17 15.76
N ASP A 97 11.44 -15.41 14.48
CA ASP A 97 12.42 -15.58 13.41
C ASP A 97 12.43 -14.45 12.36
N TYR A 98 11.38 -13.64 12.27
CA TYR A 98 11.20 -12.68 11.16
C TYR A 98 10.43 -11.42 11.57
N LEU A 99 10.89 -10.28 11.05
CA LEU A 99 10.13 -9.03 11.01
C LEU A 99 9.31 -8.98 9.71
N PHE A 100 7.99 -8.95 9.83
CA PHE A 100 7.07 -8.74 8.72
C PHE A 100 6.78 -7.25 8.58
N ILE A 101 7.08 -6.69 7.40
CA ILE A 101 6.77 -5.32 7.02
C ILE A 101 5.63 -5.37 6.02
N GLU A 102 4.44 -4.90 6.42
CA GLU A 102 3.25 -5.07 5.60
C GLU A 102 2.33 -3.85 5.58
N HIS A 103 1.57 -3.70 4.49
CA HIS A 103 0.47 -2.76 4.47
C HIS A 103 -0.63 -3.20 3.50
N GLY A 104 -1.87 -3.19 4.02
CA GLY A 104 -3.06 -3.48 3.24
C GLY A 104 -3.59 -2.25 2.51
N GLY A 105 -4.21 -2.47 1.35
CA GLY A 105 -4.98 -1.47 0.64
C GLY A 105 -6.40 -1.96 0.42
N SER A 106 -7.39 -1.11 0.69
CA SER A 106 -8.80 -1.45 0.43
C SER A 106 -9.56 -0.21 -0.01
N ILE A 107 -10.18 -0.31 -1.17
CA ILE A 107 -11.11 0.70 -1.69
C ILE A 107 -12.21 -0.02 -2.46
N PHE A 108 -13.31 0.67 -2.78
CA PHE A 108 -14.41 0.02 -3.49
C PHE A 108 -13.91 -0.63 -4.79
N GLY A 109 -14.11 -1.94 -4.89
CA GLY A 109 -13.72 -2.71 -6.06
C GLY A 109 -12.35 -3.38 -6.00
N PHE A 110 -11.50 -3.04 -5.03
CA PHE A 110 -10.09 -3.43 -5.04
C PHE A 110 -9.56 -3.69 -3.64
N LYS A 111 -8.74 -4.74 -3.52
CA LYS A 111 -7.95 -5.07 -2.34
C LYS A 111 -6.53 -5.41 -2.76
N SER A 112 -5.56 -5.02 -1.95
CA SER A 112 -4.14 -5.35 -2.13
C SER A 112 -3.48 -5.60 -0.79
N MET A 113 -2.39 -6.35 -0.80
CA MET A 113 -1.51 -6.52 0.35
C MET A 113 -0.07 -6.53 -0.16
N GLY A 114 0.78 -5.71 0.44
CA GLY A 114 2.22 -5.80 0.30
C GLY A 114 2.79 -6.38 1.59
N VAL A 115 3.61 -7.42 1.47
CA VAL A 115 4.36 -8.01 2.59
C VAL A 115 5.81 -8.15 2.15
N TYR A 116 6.73 -7.71 3.00
CA TYR A 116 8.15 -7.87 2.82
C TYR A 116 8.76 -8.46 4.09
N ILE A 117 9.61 -9.46 3.90
CA ILE A 117 10.40 -10.11 4.95
C ILE A 117 11.85 -9.92 4.50
N PRO A 118 12.65 -9.09 5.21
CA PRO A 118 14.03 -8.80 4.86
C PRO A 118 14.95 -10.01 4.79
#